data_AF-A0A7H8QUS0-F1
#
_entry.id   AF-A0A7H8QUS0-F1
#
_cell.length_a   1.000
_cell.length_b   1.000
_cell.length_c   1.000
_cell.angle_alpha   90.00
_cell.angle_beta   90.00
_cell.angle_gamma   90.00
#
_symmetry.space_group_name_H-M   'P 1'
#
loop_
_entity.id
_entity.type
_entity.pdbx_description
1 polymer ?
#
loop_
_entity_poly.entity_id
_entity_poly.type
_entity_poly.pdbx_seq_one_letter_code
_entity_poly.pdbx_strand_id
1 'polypeptide(L)'
;MHAKALDGCAVNQWFDNWPLAPMVASWNNNAGSAAADSAQKDNDTLPIAGLQQTVRFLHHLIQTEIDELGGDASGVVIGGFSQGSAASLIAALLWEGESLGAWVGMSGWLPFSRQIQQAAEEAADPDMAPQRGVDKLKNILEIPVSSTATAATASPSDEEPRSPMPIEYTPLFMTHGLEDDKAPIILSRMVRSCLEGLHLDVQLKEYEYGEHECSEEALCDVVDFLWDRLRH
;
A
#
# COMPACT_ATOMS: atom_id res chain seq x y z
N MET A 1 0.31 10.96 -23.86
CA MET A 1 -0.68 11.33 -22.84
C MET A 1 -0.06 12.38 -21.93
N HIS A 2 -0.62 13.58 -21.89
CA HIS A 2 -0.22 14.62 -20.91
C HIS A 2 -1.13 14.47 -19.70
N ALA A 3 -0.55 14.08 -18.56
CA ALA A 3 -1.25 14.17 -17.28
C ALA A 3 -1.55 15.66 -17.01
N LYS A 4 -2.83 16.01 -16.89
CA LYS A 4 -3.23 17.35 -16.42
C LYS A 4 -2.91 17.41 -14.92
N ALA A 5 -1.92 18.24 -14.58
CA ALA A 5 -1.55 18.51 -13.20
C ALA A 5 -2.69 19.24 -12.49
N LEU A 6 -3.13 18.71 -11.34
CA LEU A 6 -3.78 19.50 -10.32
C LEU A 6 -2.72 20.48 -9.75
N ASP A 7 -3.04 21.77 -9.78
CA ASP A 7 -2.30 22.86 -9.13
C ASP A 7 -0.82 23.09 -9.49
N GLY A 8 -0.37 22.62 -10.65
CA GLY A 8 0.97 22.97 -11.18
C GLY A 8 2.15 22.50 -10.34
N CYS A 9 1.91 21.72 -9.27
CA CYS A 9 2.94 21.07 -8.49
C CYS A 9 3.18 19.70 -9.13
N ALA A 10 4.19 19.62 -10.00
CA ALA A 10 4.68 18.33 -10.44
C ALA A 10 4.96 17.48 -9.19
N VAL A 11 4.45 16.24 -9.16
CA VAL A 11 4.75 15.26 -8.10
C VAL A 11 6.27 15.09 -8.15
N ASN A 12 6.99 15.80 -7.30
CA ASN A 12 8.43 15.94 -7.39
C ASN A 12 9.10 15.36 -6.14
N GLN A 13 10.06 14.48 -6.40
CA GLN A 13 11.27 14.17 -5.65
C GLN A 13 11.18 13.47 -4.30
N TRP A 14 10.03 12.98 -3.84
CA TRP A 14 10.02 12.06 -2.68
C TRP A 14 10.68 10.70 -2.98
N PHE A 15 11.03 10.48 -4.23
CA PHE A 15 11.14 9.16 -4.80
C PHE A 15 12.54 8.61 -4.95
N ASP A 16 13.53 9.46 -5.25
CA ASP A 16 14.91 9.02 -5.47
C ASP A 16 15.66 8.74 -4.16
N ASN A 17 15.10 9.18 -3.04
CA ASN A 17 15.77 9.17 -1.74
C ASN A 17 15.18 8.14 -0.75
N TRP A 18 14.25 7.27 -1.19
CA TRP A 18 13.70 6.26 -0.28
C TRP A 18 14.78 5.22 0.08
N PRO A 19 15.13 5.03 1.37
CA PRO A 19 16.29 4.25 1.76
C PRO A 19 16.02 2.73 1.73
N LEU A 20 16.04 2.12 0.54
CA LEU A 20 15.80 0.68 0.37
C LEU A 20 16.85 -0.19 1.07
N ALA A 21 18.13 0.15 0.98
CA ALA A 21 19.20 -0.63 1.62
C ALA A 21 19.08 -0.68 3.16
N PRO A 22 18.84 0.45 3.87
CA PRO A 22 18.51 0.43 5.29
C PRO A 22 17.27 -0.39 5.63
N MET A 23 16.23 -0.35 4.80
CA MET A 23 15.01 -1.15 4.97
C MET A 23 15.31 -2.67 4.93
N VAL A 24 16.11 -3.11 3.96
CA VAL A 24 16.55 -4.52 3.85
C VAL A 24 17.43 -4.92 5.03
N ALA A 25 18.38 -4.08 5.42
CA ALA A 25 19.28 -4.36 6.54
C ALA A 25 18.52 -4.49 7.87
N SER A 26 17.51 -3.64 8.07
CA SER A 26 16.62 -3.69 9.24
C SER A 26 15.89 -5.02 9.33
N TRP A 27 15.35 -5.51 8.20
CA TRP A 27 14.66 -6.80 8.11
C TRP A 27 15.56 -7.99 8.48
N ASN A 28 16.73 -8.10 7.86
CA ASN A 28 17.61 -9.26 8.04
C ASN A 28 18.19 -9.39 9.46
N ASN A 29 18.37 -8.29 10.17
CA ASN A 29 19.05 -8.31 11.47
C ASN A 29 18.16 -8.72 12.65
N ASN A 30 16.85 -8.97 12.44
CA ASN A 30 15.88 -9.23 13.53
C ASN A 30 16.03 -8.24 14.70
N ALA A 31 16.53 -7.03 14.40
CA ALA A 31 16.95 -6.10 15.43
C ALA A 31 15.66 -5.61 16.09
N GLY A 32 15.50 -5.99 17.36
CA GLY A 32 14.43 -5.50 18.22
C GLY A 32 14.30 -3.98 18.07
N SER A 33 13.06 -3.52 18.14
CA SER A 33 12.56 -2.18 17.78
C SER A 33 13.56 -1.01 17.84
N ALA A 34 14.42 -0.94 18.86
CA ALA A 34 15.35 0.16 19.09
C ALA A 34 16.38 0.49 17.99
N ALA A 35 16.99 -0.50 17.31
CA ALA A 35 18.05 -0.22 16.32
C ALA A 35 17.49 0.04 14.91
N ALA A 36 16.43 -0.67 14.54
CA ALA A 36 15.63 -0.39 13.34
C ALA A 36 14.94 0.98 13.45
N ASP A 37 14.45 1.32 14.64
CA ASP A 37 13.92 2.65 14.94
C ASP A 37 14.96 3.72 14.67
N SER A 38 16.23 3.57 15.08
CA SER A 38 17.24 4.62 14.86
C SER A 38 17.59 4.87 13.38
N ALA A 39 17.47 3.86 12.51
CA ALA A 39 17.72 4.02 11.07
C ALA A 39 16.52 4.60 10.32
N GLN A 40 15.32 4.49 10.88
CA GLN A 40 14.07 5.05 10.35
C GLN A 40 13.62 6.33 11.10
N LYS A 41 14.29 6.68 12.22
CA LYS A 41 14.01 7.83 13.11
C LYS A 41 14.53 9.17 12.58
N ASP A 42 15.32 9.20 11.52
CA ASP A 42 15.53 10.45 10.77
C ASP A 42 14.28 10.74 9.92
N ASN A 43 13.14 10.89 10.60
CA ASN A 43 11.86 11.33 10.06
C ASN A 43 12.00 12.66 9.30
N ASP A 44 12.99 13.47 9.66
CA ASP A 44 13.29 14.76 9.02
C ASP A 44 13.85 14.62 7.59
N THR A 45 14.28 13.42 7.17
CA THR A 45 14.81 13.14 5.83
C THR A 45 13.87 12.32 4.96
N LEU A 46 12.89 11.63 5.57
CA LEU A 46 11.89 10.86 4.84
C LEU A 46 10.92 11.82 4.14
N PRO A 47 10.60 11.59 2.87
CA PRO A 47 9.84 12.56 2.11
C PRO A 47 8.33 12.36 2.26
N ILE A 48 7.86 12.43 3.52
CA ILE A 48 6.47 12.26 3.94
C ILE A 48 5.52 13.16 3.15
N ALA A 49 5.88 14.44 3.00
CA ALA A 49 5.05 15.43 2.32
C ALA A 49 4.76 15.06 0.84
N GLY A 50 5.75 14.50 0.14
CA GLY A 50 5.54 14.08 -1.25
C GLY A 50 4.74 12.78 -1.37
N LEU A 51 4.87 11.87 -0.40
CA LEU A 51 4.00 10.70 -0.32
C LEU A 51 2.55 11.09 -0.01
N GLN A 52 2.31 12.03 0.92
CA GLN A 52 1.00 12.61 1.18
C GLN A 52 0.38 13.23 -0.09
N GLN A 53 1.16 14.04 -0.83
CA GLN A 53 0.69 14.65 -2.08
C GLN A 53 0.34 13.58 -3.12
N THR A 54 1.14 12.52 -3.21
CA THR A 54 0.90 11.39 -4.12
C THR A 54 -0.39 10.65 -3.75
N VAL A 55 -0.64 10.38 -2.46
CA VAL A 55 -1.88 9.76 -2.00
C VAL A 55 -3.08 10.62 -2.37
N ARG A 56 -3.05 11.93 -2.07
CA ARG A 56 -4.16 12.84 -2.43
C ARG A 56 -4.43 12.88 -3.93
N PHE A 57 -3.37 12.91 -4.73
CA PHE A 57 -3.48 12.88 -6.19
C PHE A 57 -4.10 11.57 -6.68
N LEU A 58 -3.62 10.42 -6.18
CA LEU A 58 -4.13 9.11 -6.57
C LEU A 58 -5.59 8.91 -6.11
N HIS A 59 -5.95 9.34 -4.90
CA HIS A 59 -7.35 9.30 -4.43
C HIS A 59 -8.27 10.15 -5.29
N HIS A 60 -7.83 11.35 -5.70
CA HIS A 60 -8.60 12.16 -6.65
C HIS A 60 -8.76 11.46 -8.01
N LEU A 61 -7.68 10.84 -8.52
CA LEU A 61 -7.73 10.12 -9.79
C LEU A 61 -8.67 8.91 -9.69
N ILE A 62 -8.56 8.10 -8.64
CA ILE A 62 -9.46 6.98 -8.36
C ILE A 62 -10.92 7.47 -8.38
N GLN A 63 -11.25 8.51 -7.60
CA GLN A 63 -12.61 9.03 -7.56
C GLN A 63 -13.10 9.51 -8.94
N THR A 64 -12.23 10.16 -9.71
CA THR A 64 -12.57 10.62 -11.06
C THR A 64 -12.89 9.45 -11.98
N GLU A 65 -12.10 8.38 -11.97
CA GLU A 65 -12.37 7.19 -12.78
C GLU A 65 -13.64 6.45 -12.33
N ILE A 66 -13.91 6.40 -11.01
CA ILE A 66 -15.17 5.85 -10.47
C ILE A 66 -16.37 6.63 -11.03
N ASP A 67 -16.31 7.97 -11.01
CA ASP A 67 -17.38 8.83 -11.50
C ASP A 67 -17.62 8.63 -13.01
N GLU A 68 -16.56 8.48 -13.80
CA GLU A 68 -16.64 8.18 -15.24
C GLU A 68 -17.22 6.79 -15.54
N LEU A 69 -17.05 5.83 -14.63
CA LEU A 69 -17.67 4.50 -14.67
C LEU A 69 -19.10 4.49 -14.10
N GLY A 70 -19.70 5.67 -13.87
CA GLY A 70 -21.08 5.78 -13.36
C GLY A 70 -21.20 5.40 -11.88
N GLY A 71 -20.11 5.54 -11.12
CA GLY A 71 -20.03 5.19 -9.71
C GLY A 71 -19.53 3.78 -9.43
N ASP A 72 -19.15 3.00 -10.45
CA ASP A 72 -18.71 1.62 -10.26
C ASP A 72 -17.22 1.52 -9.89
N ALA A 73 -16.93 1.46 -8.59
CA ALA A 73 -15.58 1.27 -8.08
C ALA A 73 -14.96 -0.09 -8.43
N SER A 74 -15.79 -1.12 -8.68
CA SER A 74 -15.30 -2.46 -9.03
C SER A 74 -14.67 -2.50 -10.43
N GLY A 75 -14.95 -1.50 -11.29
CA GLY A 75 -14.30 -1.34 -12.59
C GLY A 75 -12.95 -0.62 -12.54
N VAL A 76 -12.54 -0.07 -11.38
CA VAL A 76 -11.28 0.67 -11.23
C VAL A 76 -10.19 -0.24 -10.68
N VAL A 77 -9.04 -0.28 -11.35
CA VAL A 77 -7.83 -0.95 -10.89
C VAL A 77 -6.73 0.07 -10.71
N ILE A 78 -6.03 0.01 -9.58
CA ILE A 78 -4.87 0.86 -9.32
C ILE A 78 -3.62 -0.01 -9.17
N GLY A 79 -2.49 0.45 -9.71
CA GLY A 79 -1.27 -0.34 -9.66
C GLY A 79 -0.08 0.40 -10.23
N GLY A 80 1.07 -0.26 -10.24
CA GLY A 80 2.25 0.29 -10.88
C GLY A 80 3.49 -0.58 -10.78
N PHE A 81 4.57 -0.08 -11.39
CA PHE A 81 5.89 -0.72 -11.39
C PHE A 81 6.84 0.02 -10.45
N SER A 82 7.68 -0.72 -9.73
CA SER A 82 8.69 -0.21 -8.81
C SER A 82 8.05 0.75 -7.79
N GLN A 83 8.42 2.01 -7.84
CA GLN A 83 7.80 3.03 -7.03
C GLN A 83 6.30 3.24 -7.26
N GLY A 84 5.83 3.06 -8.50
CA GLY A 84 4.41 3.11 -8.80
C GLY A 84 3.64 2.04 -8.02
N SER A 85 4.26 0.87 -7.81
CA SER A 85 3.71 -0.19 -6.96
C SER A 85 3.63 0.28 -5.49
N ALA A 86 4.72 0.86 -4.97
CA ALA A 86 4.76 1.38 -3.61
C ALA A 86 3.71 2.49 -3.36
N ALA A 87 3.63 3.46 -4.28
CA ALA A 87 2.71 4.58 -4.19
C ALA A 87 1.23 4.15 -4.30
N SER A 88 0.93 3.28 -5.26
CA SER A 88 -0.43 2.75 -5.44
C SER A 88 -0.87 1.89 -4.26
N LEU A 89 0.02 1.10 -3.66
CA LEU A 89 -0.32 0.28 -2.49
C LEU A 89 -0.64 1.15 -1.27
N ILE A 90 0.16 2.18 -1.02
CA ILE A 90 -0.10 3.14 0.06
C ILE A 90 -1.46 3.84 -0.19
N ALA A 91 -1.72 4.28 -1.43
CA ALA A 91 -3.02 4.88 -1.77
C ALA A 91 -4.19 3.90 -1.56
N ALA A 92 -4.03 2.64 -1.95
CA ALA A 92 -5.06 1.60 -1.79
C ALA A 92 -5.33 1.26 -0.31
N LEU A 93 -4.28 1.14 0.52
CA LEU A 93 -4.41 0.92 1.97
C LEU A 93 -5.11 2.08 2.69
N LEU A 94 -5.00 3.29 2.14
CA LEU A 94 -5.58 4.52 2.72
C LEU A 94 -6.90 4.93 2.07
N TRP A 95 -7.39 4.19 1.09
CA TRP A 95 -8.64 4.48 0.41
C TRP A 95 -9.83 4.20 1.34
N GLU A 96 -10.74 5.19 1.44
CA GLU A 96 -11.93 5.12 2.31
C GLU A 96 -13.25 5.08 1.51
N GLY A 97 -13.18 4.95 0.18
CA GLY A 97 -14.36 4.83 -0.69
C GLY A 97 -14.88 3.40 -0.81
N GLU A 98 -15.47 3.03 -1.95
CA GLU A 98 -15.85 1.64 -2.21
C GLU A 98 -14.64 0.78 -2.64
N SER A 99 -14.73 -0.54 -2.45
CA SER A 99 -13.66 -1.47 -2.81
C SER A 99 -13.35 -1.41 -4.30
N LEU A 100 -12.07 -1.35 -4.64
CA LEU A 100 -11.61 -1.28 -6.02
C LEU A 100 -11.65 -2.68 -6.65
N GLY A 101 -11.67 -2.73 -7.99
CA GLY A 101 -11.64 -3.99 -8.74
C GLY A 101 -10.39 -4.82 -8.50
N ALA A 102 -9.24 -4.16 -8.31
CA ALA A 102 -7.99 -4.79 -7.91
C ALA A 102 -6.90 -3.76 -7.56
N TRP A 103 -5.86 -4.25 -6.87
CA TRP A 103 -4.54 -3.64 -6.86
C TRP A 103 -3.50 -4.55 -7.53
N VAL A 104 -2.62 -3.96 -8.34
CA VAL A 104 -1.53 -4.68 -9.03
C VAL A 104 -0.18 -4.01 -8.80
N GLY A 105 0.79 -4.74 -8.25
CA GLY A 105 2.15 -4.27 -8.04
C GLY A 105 3.21 -5.06 -8.80
N MET A 106 4.17 -4.39 -9.43
CA MET A 106 5.31 -5.04 -10.08
C MET A 106 6.61 -4.48 -9.49
N SER A 107 7.53 -5.34 -9.07
CA SER A 107 8.84 -4.96 -8.53
C SER A 107 8.84 -3.93 -7.39
N GLY A 108 7.81 -3.96 -6.53
CA GLY A 108 7.53 -2.91 -5.54
C GLY A 108 8.06 -3.14 -4.12
N TRP A 109 7.79 -2.16 -3.25
CA TRP A 109 7.99 -2.23 -1.80
C TRP A 109 6.86 -1.51 -1.06
N LEU A 110 6.75 -1.66 0.25
CA LEU A 110 5.76 -0.95 1.08
C LEU A 110 6.47 -0.01 2.05
N PRO A 111 6.36 1.32 1.86
CA PRO A 111 6.79 2.30 2.84
C PRO A 111 6.20 1.99 4.23
N PHE A 112 7.04 2.05 5.26
CA PHE A 112 6.66 1.80 6.66
C PHE A 112 6.11 0.40 6.95
N SER A 113 6.39 -0.61 6.11
CA SER A 113 5.86 -1.98 6.29
C SER A 113 6.10 -2.54 7.69
N ARG A 114 7.26 -2.28 8.30
CA ARG A 114 7.56 -2.71 9.67
C ARG A 114 6.63 -2.06 10.69
N GLN A 115 6.45 -0.75 10.63
CA GLN A 115 5.60 -0.03 11.59
C GLN A 115 4.14 -0.44 11.44
N ILE A 116 3.69 -0.64 10.19
CA ILE A 116 2.34 -1.13 9.87
C ILE A 116 2.16 -2.54 10.47
N GLN A 117 3.08 -3.46 10.17
CA GLN A 117 3.04 -4.84 10.66
C GLN A 117 3.10 -4.90 12.19
N GLN A 118 3.99 -4.15 12.83
CA GLN A 118 4.10 -4.12 14.28
C GLN A 118 2.79 -3.62 14.93
N ALA A 119 2.18 -2.57 14.37
CA ALA A 119 0.92 -2.06 14.89
C ALA A 119 -0.23 -3.08 14.73
N ALA A 120 -0.21 -3.88 13.66
CA ALA A 120 -1.14 -4.97 13.43
C ALA A 120 -0.93 -6.11 14.45
N GLU A 121 0.31 -6.50 14.71
CA GLU A 121 0.68 -7.53 15.70
C GLU A 121 0.37 -7.12 17.15
N GLU A 122 0.36 -5.82 17.44
CA GLU A 122 0.00 -5.25 18.75
C GLU A 122 -1.53 -5.16 18.97
N ALA A 123 -2.36 -5.58 18.00
CA ALA A 123 -3.80 -5.57 18.15
C ALA A 123 -4.24 -6.58 19.24
N ALA A 124 -5.04 -6.11 20.20
CA ALA A 124 -5.58 -6.98 21.26
C ALA A 124 -6.59 -8.00 20.72
N ASP A 125 -7.30 -7.62 19.66
CA ASP A 125 -8.19 -8.48 18.88
C ASP A 125 -7.57 -8.65 17.48
N PRO A 126 -7.33 -9.89 17.00
CA PRO A 126 -6.85 -10.15 15.65
C PRO A 126 -7.70 -9.47 14.56
N ASP A 127 -9.01 -9.32 14.74
CA ASP A 127 -9.89 -8.69 13.75
C ASP A 127 -9.65 -7.18 13.62
N MET A 128 -8.94 -6.57 14.58
CA MET A 128 -8.54 -5.16 14.56
C MET A 128 -7.14 -4.94 13.95
N ALA A 129 -6.38 -6.00 13.65
CA ALA A 129 -5.05 -5.91 13.05
C ALA A 129 -5.02 -5.08 11.74
N PRO A 130 -5.94 -5.26 10.77
CA PRO A 130 -5.99 -4.44 9.57
C PRO A 130 -6.11 -2.95 9.89
N GLN A 131 -7.10 -2.59 10.73
CA GLN A 131 -7.38 -1.21 11.09
C GLN A 131 -6.19 -0.57 11.84
N ARG A 132 -5.59 -1.29 12.78
CA ARG A 132 -4.43 -0.81 13.55
C ARG A 132 -3.24 -0.49 12.66
N GLY A 133 -2.93 -1.36 11.70
CA GLY A 133 -1.84 -1.13 10.75
C GLY A 133 -2.11 0.07 9.83
N VAL A 134 -3.33 0.19 9.30
CA VAL A 134 -3.73 1.32 8.45
C VAL A 134 -3.76 2.63 9.24
N ASP A 135 -4.26 2.63 10.48
CA ASP A 135 -4.23 3.80 11.37
C ASP A 135 -2.80 4.22 11.68
N LYS A 136 -1.89 3.26 11.87
CA LYS A 136 -0.46 3.58 12.03
C LYS A 136 0.08 4.30 10.81
N LEU A 137 -0.28 3.85 9.60
CA LEU A 137 0.11 4.52 8.36
C LEU A 137 -0.50 5.92 8.24
N LYS A 138 -1.80 6.09 8.53
CA LYS A 138 -2.46 7.41 8.56
C LYS A 138 -1.75 8.38 9.50
N ASN A 139 -1.39 7.92 10.70
CA ASN A 139 -0.68 8.71 11.69
C ASN A 139 0.73 9.12 11.22
N ILE A 140 1.49 8.20 10.61
CA ILE A 140 2.82 8.51 10.07
C ILE A 140 2.72 9.55 8.95
N LEU A 141 1.70 9.45 8.10
CA LEU A 141 1.46 10.36 7.00
C LEU A 141 0.61 11.57 7.39
N GLU A 142 0.30 11.79 8.66
CA GLU A 142 -0.54 12.90 9.14
C GLU A 142 -1.84 13.07 8.30
N ILE A 143 -2.40 11.97 7.81
CA ILE A 143 -3.65 11.97 7.06
C ILE A 143 -4.79 12.01 8.08
N PRO A 144 -5.76 12.92 7.94
CA PRO A 144 -6.89 13.00 8.86
C PRO A 144 -7.58 11.64 8.93
N VAL A 145 -7.64 11.04 10.11
CA VAL A 145 -8.49 9.86 10.34
C VAL A 145 -9.93 10.35 10.24
N SER A 146 -10.67 9.90 9.23
CA SER A 146 -12.09 10.23 9.10
C SER A 146 -12.78 9.75 10.37
N SER A 147 -13.14 10.71 11.23
CA SER A 147 -13.80 10.45 12.50
C SER A 147 -15.26 10.14 12.20
N THR A 148 -15.54 8.93 11.71
CA THR A 148 -16.90 8.38 11.70
C THR A 148 -17.32 7.87 13.09
N ALA A 149 -16.57 8.21 14.14
CA ALA A 149 -17.10 8.25 15.49
C ALA A 149 -17.77 9.62 15.71
N THR A 150 -19.03 9.76 15.28
CA THR A 150 -19.90 10.73 15.96
C THR A 150 -19.85 10.40 17.44
N ALA A 151 -19.50 11.39 18.25
CA ALA A 151 -19.60 11.33 19.70
C ALA A 151 -21.08 11.12 20.10
N ALA A 152 -21.55 9.88 20.02
CA ALA A 152 -22.77 9.45 20.64
C ALA A 152 -22.44 9.14 22.08
N THR A 153 -23.04 9.90 22.98
CA THR A 153 -23.26 9.53 24.37
C THR A 153 -23.99 8.18 24.39
N ALA A 154 -23.25 7.07 24.42
CA ALA A 154 -23.78 5.72 24.52
C ALA A 154 -23.01 4.94 25.59
N SER A 155 -23.79 4.19 26.36
CA SER A 155 -23.38 3.35 27.49
C SER A 155 -22.32 2.31 27.10
N PRO A 156 -21.52 1.80 28.06
CA PRO A 156 -20.37 0.92 27.78
C PRO A 156 -20.76 -0.55 27.52
N SER A 157 -21.76 -0.83 26.69
CA SER A 157 -22.27 -2.20 26.51
C SER A 157 -22.55 -2.68 25.10
N ASP A 158 -22.32 -1.89 24.05
CA ASP A 158 -22.46 -2.37 22.66
C ASP A 158 -21.25 -1.86 21.87
N GLU A 159 -20.20 -2.68 21.77
CA GLU A 159 -19.13 -2.44 20.81
C GLU A 159 -19.72 -2.66 19.42
N GLU A 160 -20.04 -1.56 18.72
CA GLU A 160 -20.43 -1.61 17.32
C GLU A 160 -19.38 -2.39 16.52
N PRO A 161 -19.77 -3.39 15.72
CA PRO A 161 -18.83 -4.20 14.96
C PRO A 161 -18.01 -3.34 14.01
N ARG A 162 -16.72 -3.65 13.90
CA ARG A 162 -15.77 -2.94 13.02
C ARG A 162 -16.32 -2.88 11.60
N SER A 163 -16.34 -1.68 11.02
CA SER A 163 -16.61 -1.53 9.59
C SER A 163 -15.40 -2.03 8.79
N PRO A 164 -15.56 -3.01 7.88
CA PRO A 164 -14.47 -3.51 7.06
C PRO A 164 -13.94 -2.43 6.13
N MET A 165 -12.62 -2.37 5.96
CA MET A 165 -11.97 -1.40 5.08
C MET A 165 -12.11 -1.85 3.62
N PRO A 166 -12.13 -0.91 2.65
CA PRO A 166 -12.28 -1.23 1.23
C PRO A 166 -11.21 -2.20 0.69
N ILE A 167 -9.98 -2.08 1.22
CA ILE A 167 -8.85 -2.92 0.84
C ILE A 167 -9.05 -4.39 1.21
N GLU A 168 -9.87 -4.72 2.21
CA GLU A 168 -10.17 -6.11 2.62
C GLU A 168 -10.97 -6.86 1.55
N TYR A 169 -11.66 -6.14 0.67
CA TYR A 169 -12.41 -6.71 -0.45
C TYR A 169 -11.76 -6.47 -1.82
N THR A 170 -10.64 -5.74 -1.85
CA THR A 170 -9.92 -5.43 -3.08
C THR A 170 -8.90 -6.55 -3.36
N PRO A 171 -9.02 -7.30 -4.48
CA PRO A 171 -8.04 -8.32 -4.85
C PRO A 171 -6.63 -7.75 -5.02
N LEU A 172 -5.62 -8.38 -4.42
CA LEU A 172 -4.22 -7.92 -4.47
C LEU A 172 -3.35 -8.91 -5.25
N PHE A 173 -2.63 -8.42 -6.26
CA PHE A 173 -1.69 -9.21 -7.05
C PHE A 173 -0.35 -8.50 -7.18
N MET A 174 0.74 -9.25 -7.10
CA MET A 174 2.06 -8.70 -7.33
C MET A 174 3.05 -9.66 -7.99
N THR A 175 3.98 -9.09 -8.75
CA THR A 175 5.07 -9.82 -9.42
C THR A 175 6.42 -9.24 -9.04
N HIS A 176 7.46 -10.08 -9.02
CA HIS A 176 8.82 -9.63 -8.74
C HIS A 176 9.89 -10.58 -9.30
N GLY A 177 11.01 -10.03 -9.78
CA GLY A 177 12.16 -10.81 -10.27
C GLY A 177 13.08 -11.29 -9.14
N LEU A 178 13.52 -12.54 -9.20
CA LEU A 178 14.39 -13.12 -8.16
C LEU A 178 15.77 -12.45 -8.08
N GLU A 179 16.31 -11.97 -9.20
CA GLU A 179 17.65 -11.36 -9.26
C GLU A 179 17.60 -9.84 -9.52
N ASP A 180 16.48 -9.18 -9.22
CA ASP A 180 16.32 -7.73 -9.30
C ASP A 180 17.41 -6.99 -8.48
N ASP A 181 18.29 -6.29 -9.20
CA ASP A 181 19.48 -5.63 -8.65
C ASP A 181 19.20 -4.26 -8.01
N LYS A 182 18.05 -3.64 -8.33
CA LYS A 182 17.67 -2.32 -7.81
C LYS A 182 16.69 -2.41 -6.65
N ALA A 183 15.71 -3.30 -6.75
CA ALA A 183 14.72 -3.58 -5.73
C ALA A 183 14.79 -5.08 -5.38
N PRO A 184 15.69 -5.48 -4.46
CA PRO A 184 15.88 -6.89 -4.16
C PRO A 184 14.57 -7.58 -3.74
N ILE A 185 14.36 -8.82 -4.19
CA ILE A 185 13.14 -9.63 -3.96
C ILE A 185 12.64 -9.64 -2.51
N ILE A 186 13.54 -9.49 -1.54
CA ILE A 186 13.19 -9.39 -0.12
C ILE A 186 12.17 -8.27 0.15
N LEU A 187 12.19 -7.18 -0.62
CA LEU A 187 11.23 -6.08 -0.47
C LEU A 187 9.80 -6.53 -0.76
N SER A 188 9.56 -7.30 -1.83
CA SER A 188 8.24 -7.85 -2.12
C SER A 188 7.81 -8.93 -1.12
N ARG A 189 8.76 -9.72 -0.62
CA ARG A 189 8.48 -10.67 0.47
C ARG A 189 8.10 -9.94 1.77
N MET A 190 8.71 -8.79 2.06
CA MET A 190 8.32 -7.91 3.17
C MET A 190 6.93 -7.30 2.96
N VAL A 191 6.58 -6.89 1.73
CA VAL A 191 5.22 -6.44 1.38
C VAL A 191 4.21 -7.54 1.70
N ARG A 192 4.46 -8.75 1.17
CA ARG A 192 3.61 -9.92 1.41
C ARG A 192 3.44 -10.21 2.91
N SER A 193 4.54 -10.28 3.66
CA SER A 193 4.47 -10.53 5.11
C SER A 193 3.69 -9.45 5.86
N CYS A 194 3.82 -8.18 5.45
CA CYS A 194 3.06 -7.09 6.05
C CYS A 194 1.56 -7.20 5.72
N LEU A 195 1.20 -7.50 4.48
CA LEU A 195 -0.19 -7.66 4.06
C LEU A 195 -0.85 -8.88 4.74
N GLU A 196 -0.13 -10.00 4.84
CA GLU A 196 -0.57 -11.18 5.61
C GLU A 196 -0.79 -10.84 7.09
N GLY A 197 0.08 -10.01 7.69
CA GLY A 197 -0.10 -9.48 9.06
C GLY A 197 -1.30 -8.55 9.23
N LEU A 198 -1.79 -7.96 8.13
CA LEU A 198 -3.05 -7.21 8.08
C LEU A 198 -4.24 -8.11 7.69
N HIS A 199 -4.06 -9.43 7.63
CA HIS A 199 -5.08 -10.37 7.14
C HIS A 199 -5.56 -10.09 5.71
N LEU A 200 -4.73 -9.45 4.89
CA LEU A 200 -4.98 -9.21 3.47
C LEU A 200 -4.28 -10.28 2.64
N ASP A 201 -5.04 -11.01 1.83
CA ASP A 201 -4.47 -12.01 0.93
C ASP A 201 -3.90 -11.33 -0.32
N VAL A 202 -2.63 -11.61 -0.61
CA VAL A 202 -1.92 -11.10 -1.79
C VAL A 202 -1.28 -12.24 -2.55
N GLN A 203 -1.60 -12.33 -3.83
CA GLN A 203 -0.94 -13.29 -4.71
C GLN A 203 0.39 -12.71 -5.20
N LEU A 204 1.50 -13.21 -4.65
CA LEU A 204 2.86 -12.91 -5.12
C LEU A 204 3.36 -14.01 -6.07
N LYS A 205 3.74 -13.61 -7.30
CA LYS A 205 4.47 -14.46 -8.25
C LYS A 205 5.91 -13.98 -8.40
N GLU A 206 6.85 -14.91 -8.29
CA GLU A 206 8.29 -14.65 -8.40
C GLU A 206 8.82 -15.31 -9.68
N TYR A 207 9.76 -14.64 -10.37
CA TYR A 207 10.25 -15.08 -11.68
C TYR A 207 11.77 -15.09 -11.75
N GLU A 208 12.33 -16.02 -12.52
CA GLU A 208 13.77 -16.12 -12.79
C GLU A 208 14.18 -15.11 -13.88
N TYR A 209 14.32 -13.84 -13.50
CA TYR A 209 14.99 -12.81 -14.31
C TYR A 209 15.78 -11.86 -13.40
N GLY A 210 16.86 -11.29 -13.95
CA GLY A 210 17.83 -10.52 -13.19
C GLY A 210 17.89 -9.02 -13.46
N GLU A 211 17.04 -8.51 -14.33
CA GLU A 211 16.94 -7.06 -14.55
C GLU A 211 15.76 -6.47 -13.76
N HIS A 212 15.88 -5.22 -13.33
CA HIS A 212 14.77 -4.45 -12.75
C HIS A 212 13.76 -4.07 -13.84
N GLU A 213 13.06 -5.08 -14.34
CA GLU A 213 12.08 -5.00 -15.42
C GLU A 213 10.86 -5.87 -15.09
N CYS A 214 9.81 -5.76 -15.91
CA CYS A 214 8.69 -6.68 -15.85
C CYS A 214 8.78 -7.62 -17.06
N SER A 215 9.03 -8.91 -16.81
CA SER A 215 9.12 -9.91 -17.88
C SER A 215 7.79 -10.06 -18.62
N GLU A 216 7.85 -10.58 -19.85
CA GLU A 216 6.63 -10.91 -20.62
C GLU A 216 5.73 -11.88 -19.85
N GLU A 217 6.32 -12.89 -19.19
CA GLU A 217 5.58 -13.84 -18.34
C GLU A 217 4.86 -13.14 -17.18
N ALA A 218 5.52 -12.20 -16.50
CA ALA A 218 4.92 -11.43 -15.43
C ALA A 218 3.78 -10.55 -15.93
N LEU A 219 3.91 -9.94 -17.12
CA LEU A 219 2.84 -9.16 -17.74
C LEU A 219 1.66 -10.04 -18.15
N CYS A 220 1.90 -11.22 -18.72
CA CYS A 220 0.85 -12.19 -19.03
C CYS A 220 0.06 -12.57 -17.79
N ASP A 221 0.74 -12.86 -16.68
CA ASP A 221 0.07 -13.20 -15.42
C ASP A 221 -0.71 -12.03 -14.82
N VAL A 222 -0.23 -10.79 -14.98
CA VAL A 222 -1.02 -9.59 -14.62
C VAL A 222 -2.29 -9.50 -15.45
N VAL A 223 -2.18 -9.70 -16.77
CA VAL A 223 -3.34 -9.67 -17.68
C VAL A 223 -4.33 -10.77 -17.32
N ASP A 224 -3.87 -11.99 -17.09
CA ASP A 224 -4.72 -13.13 -16.71
C ASP A 224 -5.43 -12.86 -15.38
N PHE A 225 -4.71 -12.34 -14.37
CA PHE A 225 -5.29 -11.95 -13.09
C PHE A 225 -6.40 -10.90 -13.27
N LEU A 226 -6.15 -9.84 -14.04
CA LEU A 226 -7.15 -8.80 -14.28
C LEU A 226 -8.34 -9.31 -15.09
N TRP A 227 -8.09 -10.19 -16.05
CA TRP A 227 -9.13 -10.79 -16.88
C TRP A 227 -10.10 -11.64 -16.07
N ASP A 228 -9.58 -12.39 -15.09
CA ASP A 228 -10.38 -13.20 -14.18
C ASP A 228 -11.20 -12.37 -13.18
N ARG A 229 -10.71 -11.18 -12.83
CA ARG A 229 -11.33 -10.32 -11.79
C ARG A 229 -12.33 -9.31 -12.33
N LEU A 230 -12.08 -8.74 -13.50
CA LEU A 230 -12.89 -7.65 -14.06
C LEU A 230 -13.96 -8.10 -15.04
N ARG A 231 -14.02 -9.40 -15.38
CA ARG A 231 -15.08 -9.93 -16.23
C ARG A 231 -16.36 -10.20 -15.43
N HIS A 232 -17.26 -9.23 -15.46
CA HIS A 232 -18.68 -9.38 -15.12
C HIS A 232 -19.55 -9.00 -16.32
#